data_AF-K9RJU1-F1
#
_entry.id   AF-K9RJU1-F1
#
_cell.length_a   1.000
_cell.length_b   1.000
_cell.length_c   1.000
_cell.angle_alpha   90.00
_cell.angle_beta   90.00
_cell.angle_gamma   90.00
#
_symmetry.space_group_name_H-M   'P 1'
#
loop_
_entity.id
_entity.type
_entity.pdbx_description
1 polymer ?
#
loop_
_entity_poly.entity_id
_entity_poly.type
_entity_poly.pdbx_seq_one_letter_code
_entity_poly.pdbx_strand_id
1 'polypeptide(L)'
;MGKSVKILQGHTNWVQSVAFSRNGEIVASGSADKTLRIWNFRTGECLNILQGYSDWVQSIAFSANNQILASGSVDGSVRLWNIKLGKCWKIFQENYGIRSVAFSPDGQTLGISDSSGKIKLWNIHTSQCLKILQLGSGSWTRSIAFSSDGKFLASGTPNAGVGLWHLSTGECWKNLQAHSSTVSAVAFSPDGKSFASGADDQTVILWDINAGKCLKILRGHSLWIRSVAFSPDSKLLASCSCDGTIKIWETDTGECLKTLKSDRPYERMNITGVKGLTEAEISTLKALGAVEN
;
A
#
# COMPACT_ATOMS: atom_id res chain seq x y z
N MET A 1 23.24 -3.20 7.52
CA MET A 1 22.30 -2.18 7.01
C MET A 1 21.93 -2.50 5.57
N GLY A 2 20.71 -2.20 5.11
CA GLY A 2 20.40 -2.28 3.67
C GLY A 2 20.89 -1.02 2.98
N LYS A 3 21.44 -1.15 1.77
CA LYS A 3 21.96 -0.02 0.99
C LYS A 3 20.95 0.35 -0.09
N SER A 4 20.69 1.63 -0.27
CA SER A 4 19.93 2.12 -1.43
C SER A 4 20.72 1.80 -2.72
N VAL A 5 20.08 1.13 -3.66
CA VAL A 5 20.70 0.76 -4.95
C VAL A 5 20.39 1.81 -6.02
N LYS A 6 19.21 2.43 -5.97
CA LYS A 6 18.76 3.46 -6.92
C LYS A 6 17.81 4.44 -6.25
N ILE A 7 17.85 5.69 -6.71
CA ILE A 7 16.89 6.74 -6.34
C ILE A 7 16.22 7.20 -7.64
N LEU A 8 14.91 6.99 -7.74
CA LEU A 8 14.10 7.41 -8.89
C LEU A 8 13.53 8.81 -8.59
N GLN A 9 14.18 9.85 -9.13
CA GLN A 9 13.79 11.24 -8.89
C GLN A 9 12.96 11.77 -10.06
N GLY A 10 11.91 12.54 -9.74
CA GLY A 10 11.12 13.25 -10.75
C GLY A 10 9.75 13.72 -10.28
N HIS A 11 9.14 13.05 -9.30
CA HIS A 11 7.91 13.57 -8.70
C HIS A 11 8.17 14.87 -7.94
N THR A 12 7.24 15.83 -8.04
CA THR A 12 7.36 17.15 -7.39
C THR A 12 6.65 17.22 -6.05
N ASN A 13 5.99 16.13 -5.64
CA ASN A 13 5.29 16.00 -4.37
C ASN A 13 5.35 14.54 -3.88
N TRP A 14 4.77 14.27 -2.71
CA TRP A 14 4.81 12.96 -2.04
C TRP A 14 4.35 11.82 -2.94
N VAL A 15 5.21 10.79 -3.04
CA VAL A 15 4.85 9.51 -3.67
C VAL A 15 3.96 8.74 -2.71
N GLN A 16 2.74 8.45 -3.14
CA GLN A 16 1.70 7.82 -2.31
C GLN A 16 1.68 6.31 -2.48
N SER A 17 2.03 5.81 -3.66
CA SER A 17 1.98 4.38 -3.98
C SER A 17 3.06 4.02 -4.99
N VAL A 18 3.65 2.84 -4.80
CA VAL A 18 4.63 2.25 -5.72
C VAL A 18 4.27 0.80 -5.97
N ALA A 19 4.54 0.32 -7.18
CA ALA A 19 4.33 -1.08 -7.53
C ALA A 19 5.41 -1.54 -8.50
N PHE A 20 5.83 -2.79 -8.38
CA PHE A 20 6.67 -3.47 -9.37
C PHE A 20 5.79 -4.23 -10.35
N SER A 21 6.21 -4.27 -11.62
CA SER A 21 5.71 -5.28 -12.55
C SER A 21 6.15 -6.67 -12.08
N ARG A 22 5.37 -7.70 -12.43
CA ARG A 22 5.63 -9.08 -12.00
C ARG A 22 6.98 -9.63 -12.47
N ASN A 23 7.51 -9.12 -13.58
CA ASN A 23 8.84 -9.47 -14.09
C ASN A 23 9.99 -8.64 -13.47
N GLY A 24 9.69 -7.65 -12.62
CA GLY A 24 10.66 -6.81 -11.94
C GLY A 24 11.39 -5.79 -12.83
N GLU A 25 10.99 -5.64 -14.10
CA GLU A 25 11.66 -4.75 -15.05
C GLU A 25 11.16 -3.30 -14.97
N ILE A 26 9.91 -3.11 -14.54
CA ILE A 26 9.23 -1.82 -14.49
C ILE A 26 8.81 -1.52 -13.05
N VAL A 27 9.01 -0.28 -12.64
CA VAL A 27 8.39 0.29 -11.43
C VAL A 27 7.38 1.34 -11.86
N ALA A 28 6.22 1.36 -11.24
CA ALA A 28 5.28 2.47 -11.33
C ALA A 28 5.23 3.22 -10.00
N SER A 29 5.05 4.53 -10.05
CA SER A 29 4.81 5.38 -8.88
C SER A 29 3.66 6.34 -9.14
N GLY A 30 2.77 6.48 -8.15
CA GLY A 30 1.70 7.49 -8.12
C GLY A 30 1.96 8.52 -7.04
N SER A 31 1.71 9.80 -7.33
CA SER A 31 2.08 10.90 -6.44
C SER A 31 0.95 11.92 -6.24
N ALA A 32 1.09 12.69 -5.16
CA ALA A 32 0.34 13.90 -4.88
C ALA A 32 0.59 15.03 -5.91
N ASP A 33 1.58 14.89 -6.80
CA ASP A 33 1.77 15.79 -7.93
C ASP A 33 0.81 15.54 -9.10
N LYS A 34 -0.19 14.65 -8.90
CA LYS A 34 -1.25 14.31 -9.85
C LYS A 34 -0.76 13.54 -11.07
N THR A 35 0.44 12.96 -10.99
CA THR A 35 1.02 12.14 -12.06
C THR A 35 1.26 10.71 -11.62
N LEU A 36 1.29 9.81 -12.60
CA LEU A 36 1.99 8.54 -12.46
C LEU A 36 3.27 8.58 -13.29
N ARG A 37 4.31 7.93 -12.79
CA ARG A 37 5.55 7.73 -13.53
C ARG A 37 5.82 6.25 -13.67
N ILE A 38 6.24 5.86 -14.87
CA ILE A 38 6.70 4.52 -15.20
C ILE A 38 8.21 4.59 -15.35
N TRP A 39 8.92 3.67 -14.71
CA TRP A 39 10.36 3.67 -14.63
C TRP A 39 10.92 2.34 -15.11
N ASN A 40 12.03 2.38 -15.82
CA ASN A 40 12.83 1.18 -16.02
C ASN A 40 13.63 0.91 -14.74
N PHE A 41 13.44 -0.25 -14.13
CA PHE A 41 14.12 -0.58 -12.88
C PHE A 41 15.64 -0.69 -13.05
N ARG A 42 16.11 -1.24 -14.18
CA ARG A 42 17.54 -1.47 -14.44
C ARG A 42 18.29 -0.19 -14.74
N THR A 43 17.74 0.71 -15.56
CA THR A 43 18.40 1.97 -15.92
C THR A 43 18.12 3.06 -14.89
N GLY A 44 16.91 3.09 -14.32
CA GLY A 44 16.42 4.17 -13.46
C GLY A 44 15.75 5.31 -14.25
N GLU A 45 15.63 5.16 -15.57
CA GLU A 45 15.03 6.17 -16.44
C GLU A 45 13.51 6.20 -16.29
N CYS A 46 12.94 7.41 -16.35
CA CYS A 46 11.51 7.61 -16.45
C CYS A 46 11.07 7.34 -17.90
N LEU A 47 10.36 6.24 -18.12
CA LEU A 47 9.87 5.82 -19.44
C LEU A 47 8.64 6.60 -19.87
N ASN A 48 7.72 6.86 -18.94
CA ASN A 48 6.47 7.58 -19.21
C ASN A 48 6.03 8.40 -18.01
N ILE A 49 5.40 9.54 -18.28
CA ILE A 49 4.68 10.36 -17.30
C ILE A 49 3.21 10.39 -17.73
N LEU A 50 2.36 9.75 -16.93
CA LEU A 50 0.93 9.62 -17.20
C LEU A 50 0.20 10.70 -16.39
N GLN A 51 -0.54 11.55 -17.09
CA GLN A 51 -1.16 12.76 -16.55
C GLN A 51 -2.67 12.78 -16.78
N GLY A 52 -3.34 13.76 -16.16
CA GLY A 52 -4.75 14.07 -16.41
C GLY A 52 -5.64 13.97 -15.18
N TYR A 53 -5.10 13.63 -14.01
CA TYR A 53 -5.83 13.72 -12.74
C TYR A 53 -5.95 15.16 -12.29
N SER A 54 -7.07 15.48 -11.63
CA SER A 54 -7.26 16.79 -11.00
C SER A 54 -6.78 16.81 -9.54
N ASP A 55 -6.48 15.65 -8.95
CA ASP A 55 -6.01 15.49 -7.57
C ASP A 55 -5.01 14.32 -7.41
N TRP A 56 -4.56 14.05 -6.18
CA TRP A 56 -3.50 13.09 -5.85
C TRP A 56 -3.78 11.69 -6.36
N VAL A 57 -2.76 11.01 -6.90
CA VAL A 57 -2.84 9.59 -7.21
C VAL A 57 -2.53 8.80 -5.95
N GLN A 58 -3.52 8.14 -5.37
CA GLN A 58 -3.44 7.54 -4.05
C GLN A 58 -2.97 6.07 -4.07
N SER A 59 -3.35 5.31 -5.10
CA SER A 59 -3.10 3.88 -5.18
C SER A 59 -2.89 3.44 -6.63
N ILE A 60 -1.99 2.49 -6.84
CA ILE A 60 -1.70 1.91 -8.15
C ILE A 60 -1.57 0.39 -8.03
N ALA A 61 -1.93 -0.34 -9.08
CA ALA A 61 -1.80 -1.80 -9.14
C ALA A 61 -1.56 -2.28 -10.58
N PHE A 62 -0.61 -3.19 -10.76
CA PHE A 62 -0.42 -3.88 -12.04
C PHE A 62 -1.40 -5.04 -12.20
N SER A 63 -1.88 -5.26 -13.42
CA SER A 63 -2.57 -6.51 -13.78
C SER A 63 -1.59 -7.68 -13.80
N ALA A 64 -2.10 -8.90 -13.60
CA ALA A 64 -1.27 -10.10 -13.52
C ALA A 64 -0.40 -10.36 -14.78
N ASN A 65 -0.84 -9.88 -15.94
CA ASN A 65 -0.14 -9.98 -17.22
C ASN A 65 0.81 -8.80 -17.51
N ASN A 66 0.97 -7.84 -16.59
CA ASN A 66 1.79 -6.62 -16.73
C ASN A 66 1.44 -5.71 -17.92
N GLN A 67 0.25 -5.86 -18.52
CA GLN A 67 -0.17 -5.03 -19.66
C GLN A 67 -0.96 -3.79 -19.23
N ILE A 68 -1.65 -3.89 -18.09
CA ILE A 68 -2.53 -2.85 -17.58
C ILE A 68 -2.02 -2.37 -16.22
N LEU A 69 -2.00 -1.05 -16.04
CA LEU A 69 -1.84 -0.41 -14.74
C LEU A 69 -3.16 0.24 -14.36
N ALA A 70 -3.72 -0.13 -13.21
CA ALA A 70 -4.82 0.56 -12.57
C ALA A 70 -4.29 1.61 -11.61
N SER A 71 -5.07 2.67 -11.44
CA SER A 71 -4.66 3.82 -10.64
C SER A 71 -5.87 4.56 -10.15
N GLY A 72 -5.95 4.78 -8.83
CA GLY A 72 -7.03 5.50 -8.17
C GLY A 72 -6.57 6.84 -7.64
N SER A 73 -7.37 7.88 -7.83
CA SER A 73 -7.09 9.24 -7.36
C SER A 73 -8.14 9.76 -6.38
N VAL A 74 -7.73 10.74 -5.58
CA VAL A 74 -8.61 11.50 -4.69
C VAL A 74 -9.69 12.26 -5.48
N ASP A 75 -9.50 12.51 -6.78
CA ASP A 75 -10.51 13.10 -7.67
C ASP A 75 -11.70 12.17 -7.99
N GLY A 76 -11.72 10.97 -7.42
CA GLY A 76 -12.77 9.97 -7.62
C GLY A 76 -12.62 9.16 -8.91
N SER A 77 -11.60 9.42 -9.72
CA SER A 77 -11.34 8.65 -10.94
C SER A 77 -10.46 7.43 -10.66
N VAL A 78 -10.82 6.31 -11.29
CA VAL A 78 -9.93 5.17 -11.49
C VAL A 78 -9.61 5.05 -12.97
N ARG A 79 -8.32 5.06 -13.30
CA ARG A 79 -7.87 4.97 -14.70
C ARG A 79 -7.12 3.67 -14.95
N LEU A 80 -7.40 3.08 -16.11
CA LEU A 80 -6.66 1.96 -16.66
C LEU A 80 -5.76 2.43 -17.80
N TRP A 81 -4.48 2.11 -17.66
CA TRP A 81 -3.43 2.49 -18.58
C TRP A 81 -2.89 1.26 -19.28
N ASN A 82 -2.74 1.33 -20.59
CA ASN A 82 -1.93 0.37 -21.32
C ASN A 82 -0.46 0.78 -21.18
N ILE A 83 0.34 -0.05 -20.51
CA ILE A 83 1.73 0.29 -20.16
C ILE A 83 2.61 0.42 -21.41
N LYS A 84 2.40 -0.43 -22.42
CA LYS A 84 3.18 -0.40 -23.67
C LYS A 84 2.89 0.83 -24.51
N LEU A 85 1.63 1.26 -24.54
CA LEU A 85 1.19 2.41 -25.34
C LEU A 85 1.29 3.74 -24.58
N GLY A 86 1.43 3.71 -23.25
CA GLY A 86 1.41 4.92 -22.41
C GLY A 86 0.07 5.65 -22.41
N LYS A 87 -1.03 4.99 -22.81
CA LYS A 87 -2.34 5.61 -23.00
C LYS A 87 -3.36 5.10 -21.99
N CYS A 88 -4.14 6.04 -21.43
CA CYS A 88 -5.36 5.70 -20.70
C CYS A 88 -6.41 5.25 -21.72
N TRP A 89 -7.00 4.08 -21.49
CA TRP A 89 -8.05 3.54 -22.36
C TRP A 89 -9.40 3.40 -21.66
N LYS A 90 -9.42 3.50 -20.33
CA LYS A 90 -10.64 3.43 -19.53
C LYS A 90 -10.55 4.34 -18.30
N ILE A 91 -11.64 5.05 -18.01
CA ILE A 91 -11.83 5.82 -16.77
C ILE A 91 -13.15 5.37 -16.14
N PHE A 92 -13.10 5.02 -14.86
CA PHE A 92 -14.26 4.84 -14.00
C PHE A 92 -14.37 6.06 -13.10
N GLN A 93 -15.57 6.63 -12.99
CA GLN A 93 -15.80 7.79 -12.12
C GLN A 93 -16.65 7.36 -10.93
N GLU A 94 -16.15 7.63 -9.73
CA GLU A 94 -16.83 7.44 -8.47
C GLU A 94 -17.15 8.78 -7.82
N ASN A 95 -18.12 8.76 -6.90
CA ASN A 95 -18.57 9.97 -6.19
C ASN A 95 -17.62 10.42 -5.08
N TYR A 96 -16.68 9.55 -4.68
CA TYR A 96 -15.77 9.77 -3.57
C TYR A 96 -14.34 9.45 -4.00
N GLY A 97 -13.37 10.12 -3.36
CA GLY A 97 -11.96 9.88 -3.64
C GLY A 97 -11.56 8.43 -3.41
N ILE A 98 -10.79 7.89 -4.34
CA ILE A 98 -10.33 6.50 -4.32
C ILE A 98 -9.21 6.36 -3.28
N ARG A 99 -9.22 5.25 -2.55
CA ARG A 99 -8.23 4.94 -1.51
C ARG A 99 -7.32 3.80 -1.91
N SER A 100 -7.87 2.74 -2.48
CA SER A 100 -7.09 1.58 -2.91
C SER A 100 -7.67 0.97 -4.18
N VAL A 101 -6.80 0.50 -5.06
CA VAL A 101 -7.16 -0.32 -6.22
C VAL A 101 -6.36 -1.61 -6.18
N ALA A 102 -6.97 -2.73 -6.58
CA ALA A 102 -6.30 -4.02 -6.66
C ALA A 102 -6.91 -4.88 -7.76
N PHE A 103 -6.09 -5.63 -8.48
CA PHE A 103 -6.57 -6.63 -9.44
C PHE A 103 -6.76 -7.98 -8.76
N SER A 104 -7.76 -8.74 -9.24
CA SER A 104 -7.84 -10.17 -8.98
C SER A 104 -6.66 -10.91 -9.63
N PRO A 105 -6.28 -12.10 -9.13
CA PRO A 105 -5.14 -12.85 -9.67
C PRO A 105 -5.26 -13.23 -11.15
N ASP A 106 -6.49 -13.42 -11.64
CA ASP A 106 -6.79 -13.67 -13.06
C ASP A 106 -6.77 -12.40 -13.92
N GLY A 107 -6.67 -11.21 -13.30
CA GLY A 107 -6.68 -9.90 -13.94
C GLY A 107 -8.04 -9.47 -14.50
N GLN A 108 -9.12 -10.23 -14.30
CA GLN A 108 -10.43 -9.91 -14.89
C GLN A 108 -11.27 -8.96 -14.04
N THR A 109 -11.03 -8.93 -12.74
CA THR A 109 -11.76 -8.11 -11.77
C THR A 109 -10.85 -7.05 -11.18
N LEU A 110 -11.37 -5.83 -11.06
CA LEU A 110 -10.74 -4.72 -10.37
C LEU A 110 -11.55 -4.40 -9.11
N GLY A 111 -10.91 -4.54 -7.95
CA GLY A 111 -11.42 -4.02 -6.69
C GLY A 111 -11.05 -2.54 -6.55
N ILE A 112 -12.03 -1.73 -6.17
CA ILE A 112 -11.87 -0.29 -5.93
C ILE A 112 -12.44 0.00 -4.55
N SER A 113 -11.65 0.55 -3.63
CA SER A 113 -12.15 1.10 -2.37
C SER A 113 -12.18 2.63 -2.41
N ASP A 114 -13.29 3.20 -1.95
CA ASP A 114 -13.49 4.64 -1.90
C ASP A 114 -13.50 5.19 -0.47
N SER A 115 -13.59 6.52 -0.36
CA SER A 115 -13.64 7.22 0.93
C SER A 115 -14.95 7.00 1.70
N SER A 116 -16.02 6.51 1.05
CA SER A 116 -17.29 6.21 1.72
C SER A 116 -17.26 4.87 2.48
N GLY A 117 -16.23 4.04 2.22
CA GLY A 117 -16.12 2.70 2.78
C GLY A 117 -16.68 1.60 1.91
N LYS A 118 -17.13 1.94 0.70
CA LYS A 118 -17.60 0.95 -0.27
C LYS A 118 -16.40 0.38 -1.01
N ILE A 119 -16.44 -0.92 -1.22
CA ILE A 119 -15.52 -1.63 -2.10
C ILE A 119 -16.35 -2.15 -3.27
N LYS A 120 -16.07 -1.65 -4.46
CA LYS A 120 -16.74 -2.09 -5.68
C LYS A 120 -15.84 -3.04 -6.46
N LEU A 121 -16.42 -4.13 -6.93
CA LEU A 121 -15.77 -5.08 -7.81
C LEU A 121 -16.26 -4.86 -9.22
N TRP A 122 -15.36 -4.54 -10.13
CA TRP A 122 -15.67 -4.27 -11.52
C TRP A 122 -15.05 -5.32 -12.42
N ASN A 123 -15.81 -5.81 -13.39
CA ASN A 123 -15.22 -6.57 -14.50
C ASN A 123 -14.55 -5.58 -15.45
N ILE A 124 -13.26 -5.77 -15.75
CA ILE A 124 -12.50 -4.79 -16.56
C ILE A 124 -12.91 -4.77 -18.03
N HIS A 125 -13.42 -5.89 -18.56
CA HIS A 125 -13.78 -6.04 -19.96
C HIS A 125 -15.20 -5.53 -20.21
N THR A 126 -16.17 -5.97 -19.41
CA THR A 126 -17.57 -5.55 -19.55
C THR A 126 -17.83 -4.19 -18.93
N SER A 127 -16.95 -3.74 -18.03
CA SER A 127 -17.10 -2.49 -17.28
C SER A 127 -18.40 -2.44 -16.49
N GLN A 128 -18.82 -3.59 -15.98
CA GLN A 128 -19.97 -3.72 -15.12
C GLN A 128 -19.50 -3.87 -13.68
N CYS A 129 -20.21 -3.19 -12.77
CA CYS A 129 -20.06 -3.41 -11.34
C CYS A 129 -20.67 -4.77 -11.01
N LEU A 130 -19.82 -5.73 -10.64
CA LEU A 130 -20.22 -7.08 -10.26
C LEU A 130 -20.83 -7.09 -8.86
N LYS A 131 -20.17 -6.42 -7.90
CA LYS A 131 -20.56 -6.43 -6.49
C LYS A 131 -20.15 -5.15 -5.78
N ILE A 132 -20.89 -4.83 -4.72
CA ILE A 132 -20.57 -3.76 -3.77
C ILE A 132 -20.47 -4.41 -2.39
N LEU A 133 -19.28 -4.32 -1.78
CA LEU A 133 -19.00 -4.80 -0.43
C LEU A 133 -18.91 -3.58 0.48
N GLN A 134 -19.52 -3.67 1.66
CA GLN A 134 -19.49 -2.57 2.63
C GLN A 134 -19.59 -3.14 4.04
N LEU A 135 -18.62 -2.81 4.88
CA LEU A 135 -18.65 -3.19 6.31
C LEU A 135 -19.24 -2.03 7.12
N GLY A 136 -20.57 -2.02 7.26
CA GLY A 136 -21.30 -1.01 8.04
C GLY A 136 -21.31 0.40 7.42
N SER A 137 -21.99 1.33 8.10
CA SER A 137 -22.13 2.71 7.64
C SER A 137 -20.97 3.60 8.11
N GLY A 138 -20.25 4.22 7.17
CA GLY A 138 -19.48 5.45 7.42
C GLY A 138 -17.97 5.32 7.68
N SER A 139 -17.26 4.38 7.06
CA SER A 139 -15.83 4.17 7.37
C SER A 139 -14.95 3.98 6.15
N TRP A 140 -13.96 4.84 5.93
CA TRP A 140 -13.03 4.74 4.80
C TRP A 140 -12.17 3.45 4.82
N THR A 141 -12.06 2.75 3.69
CA THR A 141 -11.18 1.58 3.58
C THR A 141 -9.86 1.99 2.95
N ARG A 142 -8.79 2.00 3.75
CA ARG A 142 -7.45 2.46 3.31
C ARG A 142 -6.76 1.50 2.35
N SER A 143 -6.98 0.20 2.50
CA SER A 143 -6.29 -0.83 1.73
C SER A 143 -7.22 -2.02 1.46
N ILE A 144 -7.13 -2.55 0.25
CA ILE A 144 -7.75 -3.83 -0.15
C ILE A 144 -6.71 -4.73 -0.79
N ALA A 145 -6.89 -6.04 -0.67
CA ALA A 145 -6.06 -7.03 -1.35
C ALA A 145 -6.89 -8.26 -1.73
N PHE A 146 -6.56 -8.88 -2.86
CA PHE A 146 -7.13 -10.17 -3.27
C PHE A 146 -6.24 -11.32 -2.78
N SER A 147 -6.85 -12.45 -2.41
CA SER A 147 -6.11 -13.69 -2.20
C SER A 147 -5.54 -14.22 -3.51
N SER A 148 -4.43 -14.97 -3.43
CA SER A 148 -3.77 -15.53 -4.62
C SER A 148 -4.63 -16.52 -5.40
N ASP A 149 -5.58 -17.19 -4.74
CA ASP A 149 -6.56 -18.08 -5.35
C ASP A 149 -7.81 -17.36 -5.90
N GLY A 150 -7.93 -16.05 -5.68
CA GLY A 150 -9.05 -15.23 -6.15
C GLY A 150 -10.38 -15.52 -5.47
N LYS A 151 -10.40 -16.26 -4.35
CA LYS A 151 -11.65 -16.57 -3.62
C LYS A 151 -11.99 -15.53 -2.57
N PHE A 152 -10.98 -14.85 -2.01
CA PHE A 152 -11.15 -13.92 -0.92
C PHE A 152 -10.66 -12.52 -1.27
N LEU A 153 -11.25 -11.54 -0.61
CA LEU A 153 -10.74 -10.17 -0.56
C LEU A 153 -10.63 -9.75 0.91
N ALA A 154 -9.51 -9.13 1.27
CA ALA A 154 -9.32 -8.53 2.58
C ALA A 154 -9.41 -7.01 2.46
N SER A 155 -10.00 -6.39 3.48
CA SER A 155 -10.12 -4.94 3.58
C SER A 155 -9.84 -4.46 4.99
N GLY A 156 -8.97 -3.46 5.14
CA GLY A 156 -8.74 -2.79 6.41
C GLY A 156 -9.90 -1.87 6.80
N THR A 157 -10.25 -1.84 8.08
CA THR A 157 -11.34 -0.99 8.60
C THR A 157 -10.80 0.00 9.64
N PRO A 158 -11.47 1.15 9.82
CA PRO A 158 -11.13 2.10 10.88
C PRO A 158 -11.45 1.62 12.29
N ASN A 159 -12.45 0.75 12.42
CA ASN A 159 -12.88 0.17 13.69
C ASN A 159 -12.01 -1.03 14.09
N ALA A 160 -10.70 -0.95 13.84
CA ALA A 160 -9.70 -1.96 14.19
C ALA A 160 -9.92 -3.38 13.64
N GLY A 161 -10.85 -3.53 12.70
CA GLY A 161 -11.19 -4.78 12.07
C GLY A 161 -10.50 -5.01 10.74
N VAL A 162 -10.34 -6.27 10.37
CA VAL A 162 -10.08 -6.71 8.99
C VAL A 162 -11.30 -7.47 8.50
N GLY A 163 -11.95 -6.92 7.47
CA GLY A 163 -13.04 -7.59 6.76
C GLY A 163 -12.49 -8.58 5.75
N LEU A 164 -12.87 -9.85 5.86
CA LEU A 164 -12.54 -10.90 4.90
C LEU A 164 -13.82 -11.32 4.16
N TRP A 165 -13.82 -11.14 2.85
CA TRP A 165 -14.99 -11.29 1.98
C TRP A 165 -14.83 -12.50 1.09
N HIS A 166 -15.84 -13.34 1.00
CA HIS A 166 -15.85 -14.42 0.01
C HIS A 166 -16.40 -13.88 -1.31
N LEU A 167 -15.61 -13.94 -2.38
CA LEU A 167 -15.93 -13.27 -3.63
C LEU A 167 -17.09 -13.94 -4.38
N SER A 168 -17.29 -15.25 -4.24
CA SER A 168 -18.42 -15.94 -4.90
C SER A 168 -19.77 -15.54 -4.30
N THR A 169 -19.86 -15.35 -2.98
CA THR A 169 -21.12 -14.98 -2.29
C THR A 169 -21.26 -13.47 -2.18
N GLY A 170 -20.16 -12.74 -1.98
CA GLY A 170 -20.15 -11.30 -1.69
C GLY A 170 -20.40 -11.00 -0.21
N GLU A 171 -20.45 -12.03 0.63
CA GLU A 171 -20.69 -11.89 2.06
C GLU A 171 -19.38 -11.68 2.82
N CYS A 172 -19.46 -10.94 3.93
CA CYS A 172 -18.38 -10.85 4.89
C CYS A 172 -18.28 -12.19 5.62
N TRP A 173 -17.28 -12.98 5.26
CA TRP A 173 -17.05 -14.29 5.88
C TRP A 173 -16.58 -14.14 7.33
N LYS A 174 -15.64 -13.22 7.59
CA LYS A 174 -15.14 -12.92 8.94
C LYS A 174 -14.81 -11.44 9.11
N ASN A 175 -15.15 -10.90 10.28
CA ASN A 175 -14.65 -9.62 10.76
C ASN A 175 -13.64 -9.88 11.88
N LEU A 176 -12.35 -9.78 11.56
CA LEU A 176 -11.28 -10.09 12.49
C LEU A 176 -10.89 -8.85 13.28
N GLN A 177 -11.15 -8.88 14.59
CA GLN A 177 -10.91 -7.77 15.52
C GLN A 177 -9.72 -8.11 16.41
N ALA A 178 -8.50 -7.77 16.00
CA ALA A 178 -7.32 -7.89 16.87
C ALA A 178 -6.45 -6.63 16.94
N HIS A 179 -6.64 -5.68 16.03
CA HIS A 179 -6.01 -4.38 16.17
C HIS A 179 -6.74 -3.56 17.22
N SER A 180 -6.06 -2.55 17.77
CA SER A 180 -6.67 -1.55 18.67
C SER A 180 -6.90 -0.21 18.00
N SER A 181 -6.53 -0.06 16.73
CA SER A 181 -6.69 1.16 15.94
C SER A 181 -6.91 0.86 14.46
N THR A 182 -7.08 1.90 13.64
CA THR A 182 -7.37 1.81 12.21
C THR A 182 -6.38 0.90 11.47
N VAL A 183 -6.91 -0.04 10.69
CA VAL A 183 -6.10 -0.89 9.81
C VAL A 183 -5.79 -0.12 8.52
N SER A 184 -4.51 0.18 8.35
CA SER A 184 -4.01 1.03 7.27
C SER A 184 -3.53 0.23 6.06
N ALA A 185 -3.12 -1.03 6.24
CA ALA A 185 -2.60 -1.87 5.17
C ALA A 185 -3.03 -3.34 5.32
N VAL A 186 -3.29 -4.01 4.20
CA VAL A 186 -3.55 -5.45 4.13
C VAL A 186 -2.82 -6.05 2.93
N ALA A 187 -2.27 -7.26 3.08
CA ALA A 187 -1.65 -8.00 1.98
C ALA A 187 -1.82 -9.50 2.18
N PHE A 188 -2.08 -10.24 1.09
CA PHE A 188 -2.10 -11.70 1.11
C PHE A 188 -0.71 -12.28 0.85
N SER A 189 -0.43 -13.39 1.49
CA SER A 189 0.72 -14.23 1.16
C SER A 189 0.50 -14.93 -0.19
N PRO A 190 1.52 -15.00 -1.07
CA PRO A 190 1.43 -15.72 -2.34
C PRO A 190 1.03 -17.19 -2.21
N ASP A 191 1.45 -17.86 -1.14
CA ASP A 191 1.10 -19.27 -0.86
C ASP A 191 -0.38 -19.51 -0.53
N GLY A 192 -1.17 -18.44 -0.34
CA GLY A 192 -2.60 -18.52 -0.05
C GLY A 192 -2.94 -19.08 1.34
N LYS A 193 -1.97 -19.21 2.25
CA LYS A 193 -2.21 -19.74 3.60
C LYS A 193 -2.45 -18.63 4.62
N SER A 194 -1.74 -17.52 4.48
CA SER A 194 -1.77 -16.41 5.44
C SER A 194 -1.98 -15.05 4.80
N PHE A 195 -2.36 -14.07 5.61
CA PHE A 195 -2.36 -12.66 5.21
C PHE A 195 -1.88 -11.79 6.36
N ALA A 196 -1.43 -10.59 6.04
CA ALA A 196 -0.94 -9.61 6.99
C ALA A 196 -1.84 -8.38 7.03
N SER A 197 -2.00 -7.80 8.20
CA SER A 197 -2.59 -6.48 8.38
C SER A 197 -1.65 -5.58 9.19
N GLY A 198 -1.53 -4.32 8.78
CA GLY A 198 -0.78 -3.30 9.50
C GLY A 198 -1.70 -2.17 9.91
N ALA A 199 -1.57 -1.70 11.14
CA ALA A 199 -2.47 -0.70 11.72
C ALA A 199 -1.77 0.48 12.37
N ASP A 200 -2.57 1.47 12.75
CA ASP A 200 -2.13 2.67 13.45
C ASP A 200 -1.75 2.38 14.92
N ASP A 201 -2.05 1.18 15.42
CA ASP A 201 -1.61 0.66 16.72
C ASP A 201 -0.14 0.20 16.76
N GLN A 202 0.60 0.48 15.68
CA GLN A 202 2.04 0.20 15.53
C GLN A 202 2.35 -1.30 15.40
N THR A 203 1.33 -2.14 15.24
CA THR A 203 1.49 -3.59 15.08
C THR A 203 1.22 -4.05 13.66
N VAL A 204 1.88 -5.15 13.30
CA VAL A 204 1.52 -5.95 12.13
C VAL A 204 1.05 -7.30 12.62
N ILE A 205 -0.10 -7.76 12.17
CA ILE A 205 -0.67 -9.05 12.57
C ILE A 205 -0.66 -9.99 11.37
N LEU A 206 -0.16 -11.20 11.59
CA LEU A 206 -0.26 -12.32 10.65
C LEU A 206 -1.47 -13.18 11.00
N TRP A 207 -2.23 -13.55 9.99
CA TRP A 207 -3.49 -14.27 10.11
C TRP A 207 -3.47 -15.53 9.27
N ASP A 208 -4.11 -16.59 9.77
CA ASP A 208 -4.42 -17.77 8.97
C ASP A 208 -5.72 -17.53 8.22
N ILE A 209 -5.71 -17.72 6.89
CA ILE A 209 -6.89 -17.48 6.05
C ILE A 209 -7.98 -18.51 6.35
N ASN A 210 -7.64 -19.79 6.44
CA ASN A 210 -8.60 -20.88 6.57
C ASN A 210 -9.25 -20.91 7.97
N ALA A 211 -8.42 -20.82 9.01
CA ALA A 211 -8.86 -20.78 10.39
C ALA A 211 -9.44 -19.40 10.77
N GLY A 212 -9.03 -18.32 10.09
CA GLY A 212 -9.40 -16.94 10.44
C GLY A 212 -8.94 -16.57 11.85
N LYS A 213 -7.75 -17.04 12.24
CA LYS A 213 -7.16 -16.82 13.56
C LYS A 213 -5.89 -15.98 13.43
N CYS A 214 -5.64 -15.16 14.44
CA CYS A 214 -4.36 -14.49 14.60
C CYS A 214 -3.27 -15.56 14.82
N LEU A 215 -2.27 -15.58 13.96
CA LEU A 215 -1.08 -16.42 14.08
C LEU A 215 -0.03 -15.73 14.94
N LYS A 216 0.29 -14.47 14.62
CA LYS A 216 1.37 -13.71 15.26
C LYS A 216 1.05 -12.22 15.30
N ILE A 217 1.50 -11.55 16.37
CA ILE A 217 1.48 -10.09 16.49
C ILE A 217 2.93 -9.61 16.47
N LEU A 218 3.33 -8.97 15.38
CA LEU A 218 4.66 -8.45 15.14
C LEU A 218 4.75 -7.04 15.74
N ARG A 219 5.50 -6.92 16.85
CA ARG A 219 5.73 -5.66 17.57
C ARG A 219 7.16 -5.20 17.33
N GLY A 220 7.35 -3.89 17.17
CA GLY A 220 8.68 -3.31 17.07
C GLY A 220 8.75 -1.99 16.33
N HIS A 221 7.72 -1.62 15.57
CA HIS A 221 7.56 -0.26 15.06
C HIS A 221 7.12 0.68 16.20
N SER A 222 7.49 1.96 16.10
CA SER A 222 7.17 2.97 17.12
C SER A 222 6.09 3.96 16.68
N LEU A 223 5.64 3.88 15.42
CA LEU A 223 4.56 4.67 14.85
C LEU A 223 3.68 3.81 13.93
N TRP A 224 2.54 4.37 13.51
CA TRP A 224 1.57 3.78 12.58
C TRP A 224 2.20 3.09 11.35
N ILE A 225 1.68 1.89 11.04
CA ILE A 225 2.09 1.11 9.87
C ILE A 225 1.41 1.67 8.62
N ARG A 226 2.17 1.88 7.55
CA ARG A 226 1.68 2.46 6.29
C ARG A 226 1.45 1.44 5.20
N SER A 227 2.26 0.39 5.15
CA SER A 227 2.13 -0.67 4.15
C SER A 227 2.77 -1.96 4.65
N VAL A 228 2.27 -3.08 4.13
CA VAL A 228 2.80 -4.43 4.35
C VAL A 228 2.88 -5.14 3.01
N ALA A 229 3.92 -5.95 2.80
CA ALA A 229 4.11 -6.71 1.57
C ALA A 229 4.84 -8.02 1.84
N PHE A 230 4.32 -9.12 1.28
CA PHE A 230 4.98 -10.42 1.34
C PHE A 230 6.04 -10.55 0.24
N SER A 231 7.08 -11.30 0.56
CA SER A 231 8.02 -11.84 -0.44
C SER A 231 7.33 -12.89 -1.34
N PRO A 232 7.80 -13.07 -2.58
CA PRO A 232 7.20 -14.03 -3.52
C PRO A 232 7.19 -15.49 -3.03
N ASP A 233 8.14 -15.87 -2.18
CA ASP A 233 8.23 -17.20 -1.57
C ASP A 233 7.45 -17.34 -0.26
N SER A 234 6.77 -16.27 0.17
CA SER A 234 5.95 -16.21 1.40
C SER A 234 6.72 -16.33 2.72
N LYS A 235 8.06 -16.34 2.70
CA LYS A 235 8.89 -16.55 3.91
C LYS A 235 9.20 -15.26 4.66
N LEU A 236 9.19 -14.15 3.95
CA LEU A 236 9.47 -12.83 4.50
C LEU A 236 8.26 -11.89 4.35
N LEU A 237 8.07 -11.04 5.33
CA LEU A 237 7.16 -9.91 5.30
C LEU A 237 7.96 -8.62 5.47
N ALA A 238 7.69 -7.62 4.63
CA ALA A 238 8.17 -6.26 4.83
C ALA A 238 7.03 -5.39 5.36
N SER A 239 7.31 -4.59 6.39
CA SER A 239 6.41 -3.55 6.88
C SER A 239 7.11 -2.20 6.90
N CYS A 240 6.41 -1.14 6.52
CA CYS A 240 6.91 0.23 6.64
C CYS A 240 6.04 1.05 7.60
N SER A 241 6.68 1.94 8.35
CA SER A 241 6.04 2.81 9.34
C SER A 241 6.51 4.25 9.16
N CYS A 242 5.72 5.20 9.66
CA CYS A 242 6.17 6.59 9.71
C CYS A 242 7.25 6.85 10.78
N ASP A 243 7.68 5.83 11.52
CA ASP A 243 8.93 5.90 12.31
C ASP A 243 10.18 6.05 11.41
N GLY A 244 10.00 6.00 10.09
CA GLY A 244 11.05 6.14 9.09
C GLY A 244 11.81 4.85 8.85
N THR A 245 11.28 3.72 9.32
CA THR A 245 11.91 2.40 9.17
C THR A 245 11.06 1.45 8.34
N ILE A 246 11.74 0.51 7.71
CA ILE A 246 11.17 -0.69 7.11
C ILE A 246 11.70 -1.89 7.90
N LYS A 247 10.82 -2.75 8.40
CA LYS A 247 11.20 -3.99 9.07
C LYS A 247 10.94 -5.18 8.18
N ILE A 248 11.89 -6.10 8.16
CA ILE A 248 11.79 -7.40 7.49
C ILE A 248 11.62 -8.45 8.56
N TRP A 249 10.52 -9.19 8.45
CA TRP A 249 10.11 -10.23 9.39
C TRP A 249 10.16 -11.58 8.71
N GLU A 250 10.54 -12.60 9.44
CA GLU A 250 10.31 -13.98 9.03
C GLU A 250 8.86 -14.38 9.37
N THR A 251 8.14 -14.94 8.40
CA THR A 251 6.69 -15.18 8.54
C THR A 251 6.37 -16.35 9.46
N ASP A 252 7.21 -17.39 9.49
CA ASP A 252 7.03 -18.58 10.31
C ASP A 252 7.28 -18.30 11.81
N THR A 253 8.37 -17.61 12.12
CA THR A 253 8.77 -17.32 13.50
C THR A 253 8.13 -16.03 14.03
N GLY A 254 7.94 -15.04 13.16
CA GLY A 254 7.54 -13.67 13.52
C GLY A 254 8.71 -12.80 13.98
N GLU A 255 9.95 -13.25 13.81
CA GLU A 255 11.13 -12.50 14.24
C GLU A 255 11.48 -11.37 13.27
N CYS A 256 11.89 -10.23 13.82
CA CYS A 256 12.41 -9.11 13.04
C CYS A 256 13.86 -9.37 12.62
N LEU A 257 14.06 -9.91 11.42
CA LEU A 257 15.38 -10.19 10.87
C LEU A 257 16.20 -8.94 10.58
N LYS A 258 15.55 -7.86 10.13
CA LYS A 258 16.27 -6.64 9.71
C LYS A 258 15.42 -5.39 9.87
N THR A 259 16.04 -4.33 10.38
CA THR A 259 15.49 -2.97 10.31
C THR A 259 16.31 -2.17 9.29
N LEU A 260 15.62 -1.61 8.31
CA LEU A 260 16.14 -0.74 7.27
C LEU A 260 15.70 0.69 7.59
N LYS A 261 16.62 1.63 7.51
CA LYS A 261 16.38 3.06 7.70
C LYS A 261 17.25 3.78 6.68
N SER A 262 16.74 4.83 6.05
CA SER A 262 17.62 5.73 5.29
C SER A 262 18.41 6.59 6.27
N ASP A 263 19.68 6.82 5.97
CA ASP A 263 20.48 7.78 6.74
C ASP A 263 19.79 9.15 6.64
N ARG A 264 19.43 9.73 7.79
CA ARG A 264 18.81 11.05 7.78
C ARG A 264 19.88 12.10 7.43
N PRO A 265 19.52 13.22 6.79
CA PRO A 265 20.49 14.20 6.29
C PRO A 265 21.44 14.75 7.37
N TYR A 266 20.96 14.83 8.62
CA TYR A 266 21.71 15.32 9.76
C TYR A 266 21.97 14.23 10.80
N GLU A 267 21.91 12.95 10.42
CA GLU A 267 22.21 11.85 11.33
C GLU A 267 23.59 12.06 11.98
N ARG A 268 23.64 12.15 13.31
CA ARG A 268 24.84 12.44 14.14
C ARG A 268 25.36 13.88 14.10
N MET A 269 24.64 14.81 13.47
CA MET A 269 24.97 16.23 13.56
C MET A 269 24.67 16.73 14.97
N ASN A 270 25.69 17.13 15.73
CA ASN A 270 25.49 17.71 17.05
C ASN A 270 25.03 19.17 16.92
N ILE A 271 23.85 19.49 17.46
CA ILE A 271 23.29 20.85 17.49
C ILE A 271 23.31 21.48 18.88
N THR A 272 24.00 20.86 19.87
CA THR A 272 24.15 21.43 21.21
C THR A 272 24.79 22.82 21.15
N GLY A 273 24.13 23.81 21.74
CA GLY A 273 24.64 25.17 21.88
C GLY A 273 24.52 26.05 20.62
N VAL A 274 23.86 25.59 19.56
CA VAL A 274 23.58 26.41 18.38
C VAL A 274 22.61 27.54 18.75
N LYS A 275 23.00 28.79 18.49
CA LYS A 275 22.18 29.99 18.75
C LYS A 275 21.47 30.42 17.47
N GLY A 276 20.25 30.94 17.61
CA GLY A 276 19.46 31.50 16.51
C GLY A 276 18.50 30.55 15.82
N LEU A 277 18.33 29.32 16.34
CA LEU A 277 17.28 28.40 15.92
C LEU A 277 16.06 28.49 16.84
N THR A 278 14.87 28.42 16.26
CA THR A 278 13.61 28.26 16.97
C THR A 278 13.42 26.83 17.46
N GLU A 279 12.54 26.60 18.44
CA GLU A 279 12.20 25.24 18.90
C GLU A 279 11.63 24.36 17.78
N ALA A 280 10.88 24.95 16.84
CA ALA A 280 10.35 24.25 15.67
C ALA A 280 11.47 23.79 14.71
N GLU A 281 12.50 24.61 14.51
CA GLU A 281 13.66 24.26 13.69
C GLU A 281 14.53 23.21 14.38
N ILE A 282 14.74 23.31 15.69
CA ILE A 282 15.45 22.30 16.48
C ILE A 282 14.70 20.95 16.42
N SER A 283 13.38 20.97 16.56
CA SER A 283 12.53 19.78 16.41
C SER A 283 12.66 19.18 15.01
N THR A 284 12.68 20.02 13.97
CA THR A 284 12.86 19.60 12.58
C THR A 284 14.24 18.99 12.36
N LEU A 285 15.31 19.60 12.88
CA LEU A 285 16.68 19.08 12.79
C LEU A 285 16.83 17.73 13.53
N LYS A 286 16.24 17.59 14.71
CA LYS A 286 16.18 16.31 15.45
C LYS A 286 15.39 15.26 14.66
N ALA A 287 14.27 15.62 14.05
CA ALA A 287 13.52 14.74 13.16
C ALA A 287 14.36 14.29 11.94
N LEU A 288 15.26 15.15 11.46
CA LEU A 288 16.23 14.89 10.39
C LEU A 288 17.56 14.27 10.89
N GLY A 289 17.62 13.82 12.15
CA GLY A 289 18.72 12.99 12.68
C GLY A 289 19.77 13.72 13.51
N ALA A 290 19.64 15.03 13.70
CA ALA A 290 20.53 15.77 14.58
C ALA A 290 20.39 15.30 16.03
N VAL A 291 21.49 15.35 16.78
CA VAL A 291 21.57 15.00 18.20
C VAL A 291 21.87 16.23 19.02
N GLU A 292 21.33 16.29 20.22
CA GLU A 292 21.67 17.30 21.23
C GLU A 292 22.15 16.49 22.44
N ASN A 293 23.47 16.45 22.62
CA ASN A 293 24.14 15.74 23.70
C ASN A 293 24.71 16.73 24.72
#